data_AF-A0A366DBP1-F1
#
_entry.id   AF-A0A366DBP1-F1
#
_cell.length_a   1.000
_cell.length_b   1.000
_cell.length_c   1.000
_cell.angle_alpha   90.00
_cell.angle_beta   90.00
_cell.angle_gamma   90.00
#
_symmetry.space_group_name_H-M   'P 1'
#
loop_
_entity.id
_entity.type
_entity.pdbx_description
1 polymer ?
#
loop_
_entity_poly.entity_id
_entity_poly.type
_entity_poly.pdbx_seq_one_letter_code
_entity_poly.pdbx_strand_id
1 'polypeptide(L)'
;MEVVLILVVLALVAILLFTRGNLNKQRSENDLADALADARQVNERLGGQIYNLTGSNDAAKQALADAAERHTAAGSQIDLARTPVQARLAKQTALEGLYYIRAARTAMDMDPGPAIPELEGQSSAGRVTEDRVVDFEGREIAASPKPSSATPNYYPGGRVAGRPVPAGWYSEPWWRPALIAGAWGVGSALLFTSLFAGMSGVAYGAQGFESGYGEGYQDGLDAGGDQGLDAGDQGGDWGGGDQGGDWGGGDWGGGGDFGGGFDF
;
A
#
# COMPACT_ATOMS: atom_id res chain seq x y z
N MET A 1 -41.10 24.92 -38.73
CA MET A 1 -40.97 23.53 -38.22
C MET A 1 -39.55 23.22 -37.78
N GLU A 2 -38.52 23.69 -38.50
CA GLU A 2 -37.09 23.48 -38.19
C GLU A 2 -36.68 23.93 -36.78
N VAL A 3 -37.06 25.15 -36.35
CA VAL A 3 -36.71 25.69 -35.02
C VAL A 3 -37.29 24.85 -33.87
N VAL A 4 -38.52 24.36 -34.04
CA VAL A 4 -39.18 23.51 -33.03
C VAL A 4 -38.46 22.16 -32.93
N LEU A 5 -38.02 21.61 -34.05
CA LEU A 5 -37.30 20.34 -34.10
C LEU A 5 -35.91 20.45 -33.43
N ILE A 6 -35.20 21.55 -33.66
CA ILE A 6 -33.92 21.85 -33.00
C ILE A 6 -34.11 21.96 -31.47
N LEU A 7 -35.15 22.66 -31.01
CA LEU A 7 -35.42 22.79 -29.56
C LEU A 7 -35.75 21.45 -28.90
N VAL A 8 -36.50 20.57 -29.58
CA VAL A 8 -36.80 19.23 -29.10
C VAL A 8 -35.53 18.38 -29.01
N VAL A 9 -34.66 18.44 -30.02
CA VAL A 9 -33.37 17.73 -29.99
C VAL A 9 -32.49 18.22 -28.85
N LEU A 10 -32.39 19.54 -28.64
CA LEU A 10 -31.62 20.11 -27.52
C LEU A 10 -32.17 19.68 -26.15
N ALA A 11 -33.50 19.66 -25.99
CA ALA A 11 -34.13 19.18 -24.77
C ALA A 11 -33.84 17.69 -24.52
N LEU A 12 -33.90 16.84 -25.56
CA LEU A 12 -33.58 15.41 -25.46
C LEU A 12 -32.11 15.18 -25.11
N VAL A 13 -31.19 15.94 -25.70
CA VAL A 13 -29.75 15.88 -25.39
C VAL A 13 -29.51 16.31 -23.93
N ALA A 14 -30.14 17.40 -23.47
CA ALA A 14 -30.02 17.86 -22.08
C ALA A 14 -30.52 16.80 -21.08
N ILE A 15 -31.67 16.16 -21.35
CA ILE A 15 -32.21 15.08 -20.52
C ILE A 15 -31.28 13.86 -20.51
N LEU A 16 -30.73 13.48 -21.67
CA LEU A 16 -29.78 12.37 -21.78
C LEU A 16 -28.51 12.64 -20.96
N LEU A 17 -27.96 13.85 -21.04
CA LEU A 17 -26.76 14.23 -20.29
C LEU A 17 -27.04 14.26 -18.78
N PHE A 18 -28.19 14.79 -18.37
CA PHE A 18 -28.59 14.84 -16.96
C PHE A 18 -28.81 13.45 -16.36
N THR A 19 -29.51 12.56 -17.07
CA THR A 19 -29.75 11.18 -16.62
C THR A 19 -28.46 10.36 -16.52
N ARG A 20 -27.53 10.51 -17.48
CA ARG A 20 -26.21 9.87 -17.43
C ARG A 20 -25.37 10.37 -16.25
N GLY A 21 -25.37 11.69 -16.00
CA GLY A 21 -24.64 12.27 -14.86
C GLY A 21 -25.15 11.77 -13.51
N ASN A 22 -26.47 11.69 -13.34
CA ASN A 22 -27.09 11.25 -12.09
C ASN A 22 -26.85 9.75 -11.82
N LEU A 23 -26.92 8.91 -12.86
CA LEU A 23 -26.63 7.47 -12.74
C LEU A 23 -25.15 7.21 -12.38
N ASN A 24 -24.22 7.95 -13.00
CA ASN A 24 -22.79 7.81 -12.70
C ASN A 24 -22.47 8.25 -11.27
N LYS A 25 -23.09 9.34 -10.80
CA LYS A 25 -22.94 9.82 -9.43
C LYS A 25 -23.44 8.78 -8.42
N GLN A 26 -24.64 8.26 -8.59
CA GLN A 26 -25.19 7.22 -7.71
C GLN A 26 -24.33 5.96 -7.67
N ARG A 27 -23.81 5.51 -8.82
CA ARG A 27 -22.87 4.37 -8.86
C ARG A 27 -21.60 4.66 -8.07
N SER A 28 -20.99 5.83 -8.27
CA SER A 28 -19.77 6.19 -7.55
C SER A 28 -19.96 6.30 -6.03
N GLU A 29 -21.14 6.77 -5.59
CA GLU A 29 -21.49 6.85 -4.16
C GLU A 29 -21.67 5.45 -3.56
N ASN A 30 -22.34 4.54 -4.28
CA ASN A 30 -22.50 3.15 -3.86
C ASN A 30 -21.15 2.42 -3.81
N ASP A 31 -20.32 2.55 -4.84
CA ASP A 31 -18.99 1.93 -4.90
C ASP A 31 -18.09 2.38 -3.74
N LEU A 32 -18.19 3.66 -3.36
CA LEU A 32 -17.47 4.21 -2.20
C LEU A 32 -18.03 3.63 -0.89
N ALA A 33 -19.35 3.59 -0.74
CA ALA A 33 -20.00 3.06 0.46
C ALA A 33 -19.64 1.58 0.68
N ASP A 34 -19.66 0.77 -0.37
CA ASP A 34 -19.29 -0.65 -0.33
C ASP A 34 -17.81 -0.82 0.04
N ALA A 35 -16.91 -0.04 -0.60
CA ALA A 35 -15.49 -0.09 -0.27
C ALA A 35 -15.18 0.34 1.16
N LEU A 36 -15.91 1.32 1.71
CA LEU A 36 -15.80 1.75 3.10
C LEU A 36 -16.32 0.67 4.07
N ALA A 37 -17.45 0.03 3.75
CA ALA A 37 -18.00 -1.05 4.57
C ALA A 37 -17.02 -2.23 4.66
N ASP A 38 -16.43 -2.61 3.53
CA ASP A 38 -15.37 -3.62 3.44
C ASP A 38 -14.16 -3.28 4.31
N ALA A 39 -13.66 -2.04 4.22
CA ALA A 39 -12.52 -1.60 5.01
C ALA A 39 -12.82 -1.59 6.52
N ARG A 40 -14.00 -1.09 6.90
CA ARG A 40 -14.48 -1.07 8.29
C ARG A 40 -14.59 -2.47 8.88
N GLN A 41 -15.19 -3.41 8.14
CA GLN A 41 -15.32 -4.79 8.59
C GLN A 41 -13.96 -5.43 8.92
N VAL A 42 -12.96 -5.23 8.05
CA VAL A 42 -11.60 -5.76 8.28
C VAL A 42 -10.95 -5.06 9.47
N ASN A 43 -11.11 -3.74 9.59
CA ASN A 43 -10.52 -2.98 10.69
C ASN A 43 -11.16 -3.29 12.06
N GLU A 44 -12.47 -3.53 12.10
CA GLU A 44 -13.18 -3.97 13.31
C GLU A 44 -12.74 -5.38 13.73
N ARG A 45 -12.59 -6.30 12.76
CA ARG A 45 -12.00 -7.62 13.00
C ARG A 45 -10.60 -7.50 13.61
N LEU A 46 -9.77 -6.61 13.06
CA LEU A 46 -8.42 -6.33 13.57
C LEU A 46 -8.47 -5.81 15.01
N GLY A 47 -9.28 -4.78 15.28
CA GLY A 47 -9.45 -4.22 16.64
C GLY A 47 -9.90 -5.27 17.65
N GLY A 48 -10.84 -6.14 17.26
CA GLY A 48 -11.28 -7.27 18.08
C GLY A 48 -10.18 -8.29 18.39
N GLN A 49 -9.25 -8.53 17.47
CA GLN A 49 -8.09 -9.40 17.74
C GLN A 49 -7.09 -8.74 18.69
N ILE A 50 -6.81 -7.45 18.49
CA ILE A 50 -5.89 -6.67 19.34
C ILE A 50 -6.37 -6.67 20.80
N TYR A 51 -7.67 -6.42 21.01
CA TYR A 51 -8.24 -6.37 22.37
C TYR A 51 -8.22 -7.72 23.09
N ASN A 52 -8.28 -8.84 22.35
CA ASN A 52 -8.39 -10.18 22.92
C ASN A 52 -7.05 -10.90 23.10
N LEU A 53 -5.93 -10.31 22.65
CA LEU A 53 -4.60 -10.91 22.71
C LEU A 53 -3.67 -10.12 23.61
N THR A 54 -2.94 -10.84 24.48
CA THR A 54 -1.88 -10.27 25.32
C THR A 54 -0.57 -10.97 24.98
N GLY A 55 0.44 -10.21 24.56
CA GLY A 55 1.72 -10.76 24.12
C GLY A 55 2.50 -11.41 25.27
N SER A 56 2.82 -12.71 25.14
CA SER A 56 3.55 -13.48 26.15
C SER A 56 5.08 -13.41 26.02
N ASN A 57 5.58 -12.91 24.90
CA ASN A 57 7.01 -12.74 24.61
C ASN A 57 7.25 -11.48 23.75
N ASP A 58 8.52 -11.13 23.54
CA ASP A 58 8.89 -9.86 22.89
C ASP A 58 8.43 -9.79 21.42
N ALA A 59 8.58 -10.89 20.67
CA ALA A 59 8.09 -11.00 19.30
C ALA A 59 6.57 -10.79 19.21
N ALA A 60 5.81 -11.41 20.12
CA ALA A 60 4.36 -11.25 20.18
C ALA A 60 3.93 -9.84 20.60
N LYS A 61 4.60 -9.24 21.60
CA LYS A 61 4.33 -7.86 22.04
C LYS A 61 4.59 -6.87 20.90
N GLN A 62 5.72 -7.02 20.22
CA GLN A 62 6.09 -6.17 19.09
C GLN A 62 5.07 -6.29 17.95
N ALA A 63 4.72 -7.52 17.56
CA ALA A 63 3.70 -7.74 16.52
C ALA A 63 2.31 -7.20 16.93
N LEU A 64 1.90 -7.30 18.20
CA LEU A 64 0.64 -6.68 18.66
C LEU A 64 0.70 -5.15 18.63
N ALA A 65 1.84 -4.54 18.95
CA ALA A 65 2.05 -3.11 18.82
C ALA A 65 1.96 -2.66 17.36
N ASP A 66 2.65 -3.36 16.45
CA ASP A 66 2.56 -3.12 15.01
C ASP A 66 1.13 -3.29 14.48
N ALA A 67 0.38 -4.29 14.97
CA ALA A 67 -1.03 -4.47 14.62
C ALA A 67 -1.89 -3.28 15.08
N ALA A 68 -1.66 -2.77 16.29
CA ALA A 68 -2.37 -1.61 16.84
C ALA A 68 -2.08 -0.32 16.04
N GLU A 69 -0.82 -0.11 15.65
CA GLU A 69 -0.44 0.99 14.76
C GLU A 69 -1.22 0.94 13.44
N ARG A 70 -1.28 -0.25 12.81
CA ARG A 70 -2.06 -0.45 11.58
C ARG A 70 -3.56 -0.23 11.80
N HIS A 71 -4.11 -0.63 12.94
CA HIS A 71 -5.53 -0.41 13.26
C HIS A 71 -5.88 1.08 13.35
N THR A 72 -5.05 1.86 14.05
CA THR A 72 -5.22 3.32 14.16
C THR A 72 -5.04 4.00 12.81
N ALA A 73 -4.03 3.61 12.04
CA ALA A 73 -3.79 4.14 10.70
C ALA A 73 -4.94 3.81 9.73
N ALA A 74 -5.42 2.57 9.71
CA ALA A 74 -6.56 2.17 8.88
C ALA A 74 -7.84 2.91 9.28
N GLY A 75 -8.11 3.06 10.59
CA GLY A 75 -9.26 3.84 11.08
C GLY A 75 -9.25 5.28 10.58
N SER A 76 -8.12 5.97 10.75
CA SER A 76 -7.97 7.35 10.26
C SER A 76 -8.04 7.45 8.73
N GLN A 77 -7.50 6.48 7.98
CA GLN A 77 -7.65 6.42 6.51
C GLN A 77 -9.10 6.20 6.08
N ILE A 78 -9.86 5.34 6.77
CA ILE A 78 -11.29 5.09 6.52
C ILE A 78 -12.10 6.38 6.70
N ASP A 79 -11.83 7.14 7.77
CA ASP A 79 -12.56 8.38 8.08
C ASP A 79 -12.29 9.50 7.05
N LEU A 80 -11.05 9.54 6.53
CA LEU A 80 -10.62 10.54 5.55
C LEU A 80 -10.93 10.14 4.10
N ALA A 81 -11.21 8.88 3.80
CA ALA A 81 -11.43 8.41 2.44
C ALA A 81 -12.63 9.10 1.77
N ARG A 82 -12.44 9.51 0.52
CA ARG A 82 -13.43 10.16 -0.37
C ARG A 82 -13.60 9.44 -1.70
N THR A 83 -12.81 8.41 -1.95
CA THR A 83 -12.84 7.62 -3.20
C THR A 83 -12.75 6.11 -2.88
N PRO A 84 -13.31 5.24 -3.73
CA PRO A 84 -13.21 3.80 -3.54
C PRO A 84 -11.76 3.30 -3.44
N VAL A 85 -10.84 3.93 -4.17
CA VAL A 85 -9.40 3.61 -4.10
C VAL A 85 -8.83 3.90 -2.72
N GLN A 86 -9.12 5.07 -2.13
CA GLN A 86 -8.68 5.40 -0.77
C GLN A 86 -9.23 4.43 0.28
N ALA A 87 -10.50 4.02 0.14
CA ALA A 87 -11.09 3.02 1.03
C ALA A 87 -10.41 1.64 0.89
N ARG A 88 -10.07 1.22 -0.34
CA ARG A 88 -9.30 -0.01 -0.59
C ARG A 88 -7.90 0.05 -0.01
N LEU A 89 -7.21 1.19 -0.09
CA LEU A 89 -5.92 1.38 0.56
C LEU A 89 -6.05 1.24 2.09
N ALA A 90 -7.11 1.80 2.68
CA ALA A 90 -7.37 1.64 4.11
C ALA A 90 -7.63 0.17 4.50
N LYS A 91 -8.33 -0.58 3.63
CA LYS A 91 -8.49 -2.03 3.78
C LYS A 91 -7.15 -2.77 3.73
N GLN A 92 -6.23 -2.39 2.83
CA GLN A 92 -4.87 -2.97 2.78
C GLN A 92 -4.12 -2.74 4.10
N THR A 93 -4.18 -1.52 4.65
CA THR A 93 -3.60 -1.20 5.97
C THR A 93 -4.15 -2.10 7.08
N ALA A 94 -5.48 -2.33 7.11
CA ALA A 94 -6.10 -3.22 8.08
C ALA A 94 -5.71 -4.70 7.86
N LEU A 95 -5.55 -5.14 6.60
CA LEU A 95 -5.07 -6.48 6.28
C LEU A 95 -3.63 -6.69 6.78
N GLU A 96 -2.74 -5.71 6.61
CA GLU A 96 -1.38 -5.74 7.16
C GLU A 96 -1.42 -5.93 8.69
N GLY A 97 -2.30 -5.19 9.38
CA GLY A 97 -2.56 -5.39 10.81
C GLY A 97 -2.96 -6.82 11.16
N LEU A 98 -3.80 -7.47 10.35
CA LEU A 98 -4.17 -8.87 10.56
C LEU A 98 -2.98 -9.83 10.35
N TYR A 99 -2.03 -9.51 9.46
CA TYR A 99 -0.80 -10.29 9.35
C TYR A 99 0.06 -10.17 10.61
N TYR A 100 0.11 -8.99 11.23
CA TYR A 100 0.77 -8.81 12.53
C TYR A 100 0.07 -9.58 13.65
N ILE A 101 -1.26 -9.63 13.66
CA ILE A 101 -2.02 -10.52 14.58
C ILE A 101 -1.63 -11.99 14.36
N ARG A 102 -1.58 -12.44 13.11
CA ARG A 102 -1.14 -13.80 12.79
C ARG A 102 0.27 -14.06 13.32
N ALA A 103 1.20 -13.14 13.08
CA ALA A 103 2.57 -13.24 13.56
C ALA A 103 2.66 -13.30 15.08
N ALA A 104 1.88 -12.49 15.80
CA ALA A 104 1.79 -12.53 17.26
C ALA A 104 1.29 -13.90 17.75
N ARG A 105 0.24 -14.44 17.14
CA ARG A 105 -0.31 -15.77 17.47
C ARG A 105 0.72 -16.86 17.22
N THR A 106 1.39 -16.84 16.07
CA THR A 106 2.48 -17.78 15.76
C THR A 106 3.65 -17.68 16.75
N ALA A 107 4.03 -16.46 17.16
CA ALA A 107 5.07 -16.27 18.17
C ALA A 107 4.69 -16.80 19.56
N MET A 108 3.40 -16.93 19.84
CA MET A 108 2.88 -17.50 21.09
C MET A 108 2.51 -18.99 20.96
N ASP A 109 2.88 -19.65 19.87
CA ASP A 109 2.53 -21.05 19.56
C ASP A 109 1.01 -21.31 19.57
N MET A 110 0.23 -20.31 19.14
CA MET A 110 -1.21 -20.39 19.00
C MET A 110 -1.61 -20.70 17.55
N ASP A 111 -2.84 -21.18 17.35
CA ASP A 111 -3.45 -21.24 16.02
C ASP A 111 -3.32 -19.88 15.32
N PRO A 112 -2.66 -19.78 14.14
CA PRO A 112 -2.47 -18.52 13.40
C PRO A 112 -3.79 -17.82 13.01
N GLY A 113 -4.91 -18.54 13.07
CA GLY A 113 -6.24 -18.03 12.74
C GLY A 113 -6.55 -18.17 11.24
N PRO A 114 -7.68 -17.60 10.79
CA PRO A 114 -8.18 -17.81 9.43
C PRO A 114 -7.22 -17.24 8.38
N ALA A 115 -7.33 -17.75 7.14
CA ALA A 115 -6.65 -17.18 5.99
C ALA A 115 -6.91 -15.66 5.90
N ILE A 116 -5.88 -14.93 5.48
CA ILE A 116 -5.93 -13.48 5.27
C ILE A 116 -5.67 -13.29 3.78
N PRO A 117 -6.45 -12.46 3.08
CA PRO A 117 -6.14 -12.06 1.71
C PRO A 117 -4.67 -11.65 1.54
N GLU A 118 -4.11 -11.96 0.38
CA GLU A 118 -2.74 -11.56 0.06
C GLU A 118 -2.62 -10.03 -0.03
N LEU A 119 -1.51 -9.49 0.46
CA LEU A 119 -1.21 -8.07 0.34
C LEU A 119 -0.63 -7.76 -1.04
N GLU A 120 -0.78 -6.51 -1.47
CA GLU A 120 -0.20 -6.06 -2.73
C GLU A 120 1.33 -6.20 -2.72
N GLY A 121 1.87 -6.89 -3.74
CA GLY A 121 3.31 -7.13 -3.89
C GLY A 121 3.91 -8.17 -2.94
N GLN A 122 3.12 -8.81 -2.07
CA GLN A 122 3.61 -9.79 -1.09
C GLN A 122 4.26 -11.01 -1.75
N SER A 123 3.59 -11.64 -2.73
CA SER A 123 4.15 -12.75 -3.54
C SER A 123 5.47 -12.35 -4.20
N SER A 124 5.49 -11.19 -4.86
CA SER A 124 6.68 -10.70 -5.58
C SER A 124 7.88 -10.40 -4.68
N ALA A 125 7.62 -10.08 -3.41
CA ALA A 125 8.66 -9.72 -2.47
C ALA A 125 9.38 -10.94 -1.86
N GLY A 126 8.80 -12.13 -2.00
CA GLY A 126 9.38 -13.36 -1.46
C GLY A 126 9.26 -13.45 0.07
N ARG A 127 9.94 -14.44 0.64
CA ARG A 127 9.94 -14.70 2.09
C ARG A 127 11.28 -15.25 2.57
N VAL A 128 11.59 -14.99 3.82
CA VAL A 128 12.73 -15.61 4.51
C VAL A 128 12.45 -17.10 4.70
N THR A 129 13.38 -17.95 4.25
CA THR A 129 13.24 -19.41 4.31
C THR A 129 14.19 -20.10 5.28
N GLU A 130 15.23 -19.39 5.74
CA GLU A 130 16.28 -19.92 6.61
C GLU A 130 16.80 -18.82 7.53
N ASP A 131 17.39 -19.23 8.65
CA ASP A 131 18.04 -18.30 9.57
C ASP A 131 19.30 -17.71 8.91
N ARG A 132 19.45 -16.39 9.00
CA ARG A 132 20.62 -15.68 8.49
C ARG A 132 21.07 -14.65 9.51
N VAL A 133 22.37 -14.56 9.70
CA VAL A 133 23.03 -13.55 10.52
C VAL A 133 24.20 -12.97 9.72
N VAL A 134 24.30 -11.65 9.66
CA VAL A 134 25.34 -10.92 8.92
C VAL A 134 25.90 -9.77 9.76
N ASP A 135 27.17 -9.45 9.56
CA ASP A 135 27.76 -8.21 10.06
C ASP A 135 27.57 -7.11 9.00
N PHE A 136 26.89 -6.04 9.37
CA PHE A 136 26.66 -4.88 8.53
C PHE A 136 26.94 -3.60 9.33
N GLU A 137 27.92 -2.82 8.88
CA GLU A 137 28.34 -1.58 9.52
C GLU A 137 28.74 -1.76 11.01
N GLY A 138 29.35 -2.90 11.34
CA GLY A 138 29.79 -3.22 12.71
C GLY A 138 28.65 -3.62 13.64
N ARG A 139 27.50 -4.01 13.10
CA ARG A 139 26.31 -4.48 13.83
C ARG A 139 25.84 -5.80 13.26
N GLU A 140 25.38 -6.68 14.14
CA GLU A 140 24.82 -7.97 13.73
C GLU A 140 23.35 -7.81 13.33
N ILE A 141 23.03 -8.13 12.07
CA ILE A 141 21.68 -8.12 11.53
C ILE A 141 21.24 -9.55 11.25
N ALA A 142 20.04 -9.91 11.72
CA ALA A 142 19.51 -11.24 11.56
C ALA A 142 18.14 -11.26 10.88
N ALA A 143 17.89 -12.32 10.13
CA ALA A 143 16.60 -12.67 9.54
C ALA A 143 16.27 -14.15 9.84
N SER A 144 14.99 -14.46 10.06
CA SER A 144 14.53 -15.82 10.32
C SER A 144 13.11 -16.07 9.76
N PRO A 145 12.79 -17.29 9.33
CA PRO A 145 11.41 -17.69 9.06
C PRO A 145 10.55 -17.80 10.33
N LYS A 146 11.16 -17.82 11.52
CA LYS A 146 10.48 -18.06 12.79
C LYS A 146 10.71 -16.90 13.79
N PRO A 147 9.74 -16.66 14.68
CA PRO A 147 9.91 -15.68 15.75
C PRO A 147 10.96 -16.14 16.76
N SER A 148 11.78 -15.21 17.23
CA SER A 148 12.70 -15.45 18.33
C SER A 148 12.99 -14.14 19.08
N SER A 149 13.70 -14.22 20.21
CA SER A 149 14.21 -13.01 20.88
C SER A 149 15.28 -12.28 20.06
N ALA A 150 15.99 -12.99 19.17
CA ALA A 150 16.99 -12.39 18.26
C ALA A 150 16.34 -11.73 17.04
N THR A 151 15.12 -12.13 16.68
CA THR A 151 14.37 -11.62 15.52
C THR A 151 12.92 -11.25 15.92
N PRO A 152 12.72 -10.24 16.79
CA PRO A 152 11.38 -9.96 17.32
C PRO A 152 10.50 -9.16 16.34
N ASN A 153 11.05 -8.61 15.26
CA ASN A 153 10.34 -7.72 14.35
C ASN A 153 9.80 -8.49 13.15
N TYR A 154 8.49 -8.63 13.04
CA TYR A 154 7.87 -9.24 11.87
C TYR A 154 7.65 -8.22 10.74
N TYR A 155 7.79 -8.66 9.50
CA TYR A 155 7.28 -7.95 8.33
C TYR A 155 6.42 -8.90 7.48
N PRO A 156 5.21 -8.49 7.05
CA PRO A 156 4.34 -9.37 6.28
C PRO A 156 4.82 -9.62 4.85
N GLY A 157 5.80 -8.88 4.34
CA GLY A 157 6.21 -8.91 2.94
C GLY A 157 5.43 -7.90 2.10
N GLY A 158 6.06 -7.35 1.07
CA GLY A 158 5.44 -6.33 0.22
C GLY A 158 6.45 -5.32 -0.31
N ARG A 159 5.98 -4.12 -0.67
CA ARG A 159 6.80 -3.04 -1.19
C ARG A 159 6.93 -1.88 -0.21
N VAL A 160 8.13 -1.35 -0.07
CA VAL A 160 8.44 -0.14 0.71
C VAL A 160 9.23 0.82 -0.17
N ALA A 161 8.71 2.03 -0.39
CA ALA A 161 9.31 3.04 -1.26
C ALA A 161 9.75 2.46 -2.63
N GLY A 162 8.85 1.70 -3.26
CA GLY A 162 9.09 1.07 -4.56
C GLY A 162 9.94 -0.20 -4.56
N ARG A 163 10.55 -0.60 -3.43
CA ARG A 163 11.42 -1.78 -3.34
C ARG A 163 10.75 -2.95 -2.62
N PRO A 164 10.92 -4.19 -3.10
CA PRO A 164 10.38 -5.37 -2.43
C PRO A 164 11.15 -5.66 -1.12
N VAL A 165 10.43 -6.02 -0.08
CA VAL A 165 10.95 -6.45 1.23
C VAL A 165 10.35 -7.82 1.56
N PRO A 166 11.17 -8.88 1.74
CA PRO A 166 10.65 -10.23 1.98
C PRO A 166 9.86 -10.35 3.28
N ALA A 167 8.84 -11.21 3.29
CA ALA A 167 8.14 -11.57 4.51
C ALA A 167 9.08 -12.34 5.46
N GLY A 168 9.08 -12.02 6.75
CA GLY A 168 9.95 -12.71 7.71
C GLY A 168 10.08 -12.00 9.05
N TRP A 169 10.91 -12.59 9.92
CA TRP A 169 11.28 -12.04 11.22
C TRP A 169 12.70 -11.47 11.18
N TYR A 170 12.92 -10.33 11.80
CA TYR A 170 14.16 -9.56 11.70
C TYR A 170 14.63 -9.05 13.07
N SER A 171 15.95 -8.96 13.25
CA SER A 171 16.55 -8.40 14.47
C SER A 171 16.22 -6.92 14.64
N GLU A 172 16.19 -6.20 13.53
CA GLU A 172 15.76 -4.80 13.48
C GLU A 172 14.88 -4.54 12.26
N PRO A 173 13.96 -3.56 12.35
CA PRO A 173 13.04 -3.24 11.27
C PRO A 173 13.70 -2.36 10.19
N TRP A 174 14.69 -2.90 9.49
CA TRP A 174 15.56 -2.18 8.54
C TRP A 174 14.83 -1.48 7.39
N TRP A 175 13.56 -1.83 7.11
CA TRP A 175 12.70 -1.17 6.13
C TRP A 175 11.99 0.08 6.67
N ARG A 176 11.80 0.21 7.99
CA ARG A 176 11.00 1.29 8.60
C ARG A 176 11.50 2.69 8.23
N PRO A 177 12.82 2.98 8.19
CA PRO A 177 13.30 4.30 7.76
C PRO A 177 12.81 4.68 6.35
N ALA A 178 12.83 3.74 5.40
CA ALA A 178 12.35 3.98 4.04
C ALA A 178 10.83 4.13 3.97
N LEU A 179 10.08 3.43 4.83
CA LEU A 179 8.63 3.59 4.95
C LEU A 179 8.24 5.00 5.41
N ILE A 180 9.01 5.59 6.32
CA ILE A 180 8.75 6.93 6.86
C ILE A 180 9.27 8.01 5.91
N ALA A 181 10.51 7.88 5.44
CA ALA A 181 11.17 8.90 4.62
C ALA A 181 10.80 8.84 3.14
N GLY A 182 10.21 7.74 2.67
CA GLY A 182 9.93 7.50 1.24
C GLY A 182 11.18 7.26 0.40
N ALA A 183 12.36 7.14 1.02
CA ALA A 183 13.64 6.93 0.34
C ALA A 183 14.53 5.94 1.11
N TRP A 184 15.31 5.16 0.37
CA TRP A 184 16.24 4.19 0.94
C TRP A 184 17.61 4.81 1.20
N GLY A 185 18.24 4.41 2.31
CA GLY A 185 19.57 4.88 2.68
C GLY A 185 20.67 4.32 1.79
N VAL A 186 21.82 5.02 1.79
CA VAL A 186 23.05 4.49 1.19
C VAL A 186 23.42 3.21 1.92
N GLY A 187 23.64 2.11 1.18
CA GLY A 187 23.98 0.80 1.76
C GLY A 187 22.82 -0.19 1.92
N SER A 188 21.55 0.23 1.76
CA SER A 188 20.41 -0.70 1.90
C SER A 188 20.46 -1.87 0.92
N ALA A 189 21.01 -1.67 -0.28
CA ALA A 189 21.21 -2.74 -1.26
C ALA A 189 22.29 -3.73 -0.85
N LEU A 190 23.36 -3.26 -0.19
CA LEU A 190 24.40 -4.13 0.37
C LEU A 190 23.85 -4.94 1.54
N LEU A 191 23.08 -4.30 2.44
CA LEU A 191 22.39 -5.00 3.52
C LEU A 191 21.45 -6.07 2.95
N PHE A 192 20.59 -5.71 1.99
CA PHE A 192 19.70 -6.65 1.32
C PHE A 192 20.49 -7.85 0.74
N THR A 193 21.56 -7.58 0.00
CA THR A 193 22.39 -8.63 -0.61
C THR A 193 23.00 -9.54 0.46
N SER A 194 23.53 -8.96 1.54
CA SER A 194 24.13 -9.75 2.63
C SER A 194 23.11 -10.70 3.27
N LEU A 195 21.89 -10.23 3.50
CA LEU A 195 20.83 -11.01 4.14
C LEU A 195 20.24 -12.09 3.23
N PHE A 196 20.09 -11.83 1.92
CA PHE A 196 19.26 -12.68 1.06
C PHE A 196 20.00 -13.35 -0.10
N ALA A 197 21.29 -13.08 -0.30
CA ALA A 197 22.05 -13.74 -1.36
C ALA A 197 21.95 -15.27 -1.25
N GLY A 198 21.46 -15.89 -2.33
CA GLY A 198 21.29 -17.34 -2.46
C GLY A 198 20.08 -17.92 -1.73
N MET A 199 19.23 -17.11 -1.10
CA MET A 199 18.07 -17.60 -0.35
C MET A 199 16.92 -18.00 -1.30
N SER A 200 16.49 -19.25 -1.26
CA SER A 200 15.50 -19.80 -2.21
C SER A 200 14.13 -19.09 -2.18
N GLY A 201 13.76 -18.46 -1.06
CA GLY A 201 12.52 -17.69 -0.94
C GLY A 201 12.60 -16.26 -1.45
N VAL A 202 13.78 -15.79 -1.88
CA VAL A 202 14.02 -14.43 -2.37
C VAL A 202 14.75 -14.52 -3.71
N ALA A 203 13.99 -14.52 -4.80
CA ALA A 203 14.50 -14.81 -6.13
C ALA A 203 15.22 -13.62 -6.82
N TYR A 204 15.28 -12.45 -6.17
CA TYR A 204 15.90 -11.25 -6.73
C TYR A 204 17.16 -10.86 -5.94
N GLY A 205 18.18 -10.42 -6.68
CA GLY A 205 19.43 -9.90 -6.11
C GLY A 205 19.39 -8.39 -5.86
N ALA A 206 20.55 -7.83 -5.49
CA ALA A 206 20.74 -6.39 -5.23
C ALA A 206 20.15 -5.50 -6.33
N GLN A 207 20.44 -5.84 -7.58
CA GLN A 207 19.99 -5.07 -8.75
C GLN A 207 18.46 -5.04 -8.83
N GLY A 208 17.79 -6.18 -8.61
CA GLY A 208 16.33 -6.27 -8.61
C GLY A 208 15.72 -5.48 -7.46
N PHE A 209 16.29 -5.60 -6.26
CA PHE A 209 15.88 -4.79 -5.12
C PHE A 209 16.00 -3.28 -5.39
N GLU A 210 17.15 -2.82 -5.89
CA GLU A 210 17.42 -1.39 -6.13
C GLU A 210 16.49 -0.77 -7.16
N SER A 211 16.28 -1.51 -8.24
CA SER A 211 15.43 -1.12 -9.36
C SER A 211 13.93 -1.29 -9.06
N GLY A 212 13.58 -1.85 -7.90
CA GLY A 212 12.19 -2.11 -7.51
C GLY A 212 11.56 -3.30 -8.24
N TYR A 213 12.37 -4.15 -8.87
CA TYR A 213 11.95 -5.39 -9.51
C TYR A 213 11.91 -6.52 -8.46
N GLY A 214 10.70 -6.87 -8.02
CA GLY A 214 10.39 -8.21 -7.50
C GLY A 214 9.68 -8.98 -8.62
N GLU A 215 9.94 -10.28 -8.78
CA GLU A 215 9.28 -11.10 -9.80
C GLU A 215 7.75 -10.96 -9.70
N GLY A 216 7.07 -10.69 -10.82
CA GLY A 216 5.61 -10.48 -10.88
C GLY A 216 5.17 -9.17 -11.56
N TYR A 217 6.05 -8.18 -11.70
CA TYR A 217 5.77 -7.02 -12.56
C TYR A 217 5.76 -7.41 -14.06
N GLN A 218 6.52 -8.46 -14.42
CA GLN A 218 6.53 -9.04 -15.76
C GLN A 218 5.18 -9.67 -16.12
N ASP A 219 4.54 -10.46 -15.23
CA ASP A 219 3.23 -11.05 -15.52
C ASP A 219 2.12 -9.98 -15.66
N GLY A 220 2.24 -8.83 -14.98
CA GLY A 220 1.31 -7.71 -15.13
C GLY A 220 1.53 -6.87 -16.40
N LEU A 221 2.76 -6.80 -16.91
CA LEU A 221 3.09 -6.14 -18.17
C LEU A 221 2.93 -7.06 -19.38
N ASP A 222 3.20 -8.37 -19.25
CA ASP A 222 3.03 -9.36 -20.31
C ASP A 222 1.55 -9.77 -20.44
N ALA A 223 0.75 -9.77 -19.36
CA ALA A 223 -0.71 -9.93 -19.45
C ALA A 223 -1.45 -8.65 -19.92
N GLY A 224 -0.76 -7.50 -19.97
CA GLY A 224 -1.26 -6.24 -20.54
C GLY A 224 -0.63 -5.86 -21.89
N GLY A 225 0.42 -6.58 -22.31
CA GLY A 225 1.26 -6.26 -23.46
C GLY A 225 0.96 -7.09 -24.70
N ASP A 226 0.14 -8.14 -24.58
CA ASP A 226 -0.29 -8.98 -25.72
C ASP A 226 -1.65 -8.56 -26.30
N GLN A 227 -1.93 -7.26 -26.34
CA GLN A 227 -2.76 -6.70 -27.40
C GLN A 227 -1.83 -6.27 -28.54
N GLY A 228 -1.34 -7.29 -29.24
CA GLY A 228 -0.57 -7.15 -30.47
C GLY A 228 -1.24 -6.17 -31.42
N LEU A 229 -0.56 -5.05 -31.59
CA LEU A 229 -0.71 -4.05 -32.63
C LEU A 229 -0.73 -4.75 -34.00
N ASP A 230 -1.89 -4.79 -34.66
CA ASP A 230 -1.92 -4.95 -36.11
C ASP A 230 -2.02 -3.57 -36.76
N ALA A 231 -1.01 -3.28 -37.56
CA ALA A 231 -0.81 -2.05 -38.26
C ALA A 231 -1.78 -1.97 -39.44
N GLY A 232 -2.72 -1.03 -39.37
CA GLY A 232 -3.66 -0.73 -40.45
C GLY A 232 -3.79 0.77 -40.67
N ASP A 233 -2.93 1.27 -41.53
CA ASP A 233 -2.98 2.54 -42.26
C ASP A 233 -4.38 3.15 -42.47
N GLN A 234 -4.60 4.37 -41.96
CA GLN A 234 -5.36 5.40 -42.68
C GLN A 234 -5.15 6.78 -42.05
N GLY A 235 -4.60 7.67 -42.87
CA GLY A 235 -4.31 9.06 -42.54
C GLY A 235 -5.53 9.93 -42.29
N GLY A 236 -5.26 11.11 -41.74
CA GLY A 236 -6.25 12.15 -41.51
C GLY A 236 -5.67 13.27 -40.65
N ASP A 237 -4.89 14.13 -41.29
CA ASP A 237 -4.64 15.53 -40.95
C ASP A 237 -5.75 16.18 -40.10
N TRP A 238 -5.41 16.78 -38.95
CA TRP A 238 -5.94 18.06 -38.46
C TRP A 238 -5.01 18.60 -37.38
N GLY A 239 -4.33 19.71 -37.69
CA GLY A 239 -3.33 20.34 -36.83
C GLY A 239 -3.85 21.19 -35.67
N GLY A 240 -2.87 21.73 -34.94
CA GLY A 240 -2.85 23.10 -34.41
C GLY A 240 -3.82 23.45 -33.30
N GLY A 241 -3.31 23.61 -32.08
CA GLY A 241 -4.02 24.33 -31.03
C GLY A 241 -3.29 24.34 -29.70
N ASP A 242 -2.53 25.41 -29.45
CA ASP A 242 -2.07 25.83 -28.13
C ASP A 242 -3.18 25.75 -27.07
N GLN A 243 -2.85 25.19 -25.92
CA GLN A 243 -3.42 25.59 -24.63
C GLN A 243 -2.37 25.36 -23.56
N GLY A 244 -1.62 26.43 -23.30
CA GLY A 244 -0.83 26.58 -22.08
C GLY A 244 -1.73 26.62 -20.84
N GLY A 245 -1.13 26.24 -19.70
CA GLY A 245 -1.79 26.20 -18.40
C GLY A 245 -0.80 25.86 -17.30
N ASP A 246 0.09 26.82 -17.06
CA ASP A 246 0.88 27.11 -15.85
C ASP A 246 0.51 26.31 -14.58
N TRP A 247 1.37 25.37 -14.16
CA TRP A 247 1.37 24.86 -12.79
C TRP A 247 2.24 25.77 -11.93
N GLY A 248 1.61 26.86 -11.48
CA GLY A 248 2.21 27.85 -10.60
C GLY A 248 2.72 27.23 -9.30
N GLY A 249 4.00 27.50 -9.03
CA GLY A 249 4.60 27.34 -7.71
C GLY A 249 3.95 28.30 -6.70
N GLY A 250 3.46 27.73 -5.60
CA GLY A 250 2.98 28.46 -4.44
C GLY A 250 4.07 28.53 -3.38
N ASP A 251 4.64 29.72 -3.26
CA ASP A 251 5.60 30.22 -2.28
C ASP A 251 5.19 29.92 -0.82
N TRP A 252 6.04 29.20 -0.09
CA TRP A 252 5.98 29.12 1.38
C TRP A 252 6.82 30.26 1.94
N GLY A 253 6.19 31.42 2.10
CA GLY A 253 6.80 32.59 2.69
C GLY A 253 5.96 33.19 3.81
N GLY A 254 6.56 33.26 5.01
CA GLY A 254 6.41 34.42 5.89
C GLY A 254 5.36 34.32 6.99
N GLY A 255 5.85 34.42 8.23
CA GLY A 255 5.10 34.42 9.48
C GLY A 255 4.23 35.64 9.76
N GLY A 256 3.45 35.54 10.83
CA GLY A 256 2.66 36.61 11.39
C GLY A 256 2.03 36.20 12.72
N ASP A 257 2.42 36.92 13.77
CA ASP A 257 1.98 36.86 15.16
C ASP A 257 0.46 36.70 15.38
N PHE A 258 0.08 35.86 16.34
CA PHE A 258 -1.08 36.13 17.20
C PHE A 258 -0.77 35.69 18.65
N GLY A 259 -0.31 36.66 19.44
CA GLY A 259 -0.31 36.61 20.89
C GLY A 259 -1.62 37.16 21.49
N GLY A 260 -1.88 36.76 22.74
CA GLY A 260 -3.00 37.21 23.59
C GLY A 260 -3.99 36.06 23.84
N GLY A 261 -4.07 35.40 24.99
CA GLY A 261 -3.96 35.92 26.34
C GLY A 261 -5.30 36.50 26.77
N PHE A 262 -6.20 35.67 27.29
CA PHE A 262 -7.32 36.11 28.13
C PHE A 262 -7.66 35.04 29.17
N ASP A 263 -7.36 35.41 30.40
CA ASP A 263 -7.91 34.86 31.63
C ASP A 263 -9.35 35.37 31.80
N PHE A 264 -10.28 34.47 32.15
CA PHE A 264 -11.44 34.70 33.02
C PHE A 264 -11.85 33.37 33.66
#